data_AF-A0A6C2UPA1-F1
#
_entry.id   AF-A0A6C2UPA1-F1
#
_cell.length_a   1.000
_cell.length_b   1.000
_cell.length_c   1.000
_cell.angle_alpha   90.00
_cell.angle_beta   90.00
_cell.angle_gamma   90.00
#
_symmetry.space_group_name_H-M   'P 1'
#
loop_
_entity.id
_entity.type
_entity.pdbx_description
1 polymer ?
#
loop_
_entity_poly.entity_id
_entity_poly.type
_entity_poly.pdbx_seq_one_letter_code
_entity_poly.pdbx_strand_id
1 'polypeptide(L)'
;MTLQAIAIILGALAAAGGLMGVFRPDLIKKFAELFPRSVAPAWIFTALCCVLGAKEALGMNMGFLDAYKKYIYVISPAVFIASVVYMKELLAPRALGGFLCLIAVPILHIARWHESPLRLVVVVAVYLWIIYGIVLLMSPWYFRKINKPFMENEALFKATAFGKTAFGIALLLLGLFVY
;
A
#
# COMPACT_ATOMS: atom_id res chain seq x y z
N MET A 1 10.48 -14.55 2.29
CA MET A 1 10.96 -13.22 2.75
C MET A 1 11.03 -13.25 4.26
N THR A 2 12.11 -12.73 4.85
CA THR A 2 12.26 -12.59 6.31
C THR A 2 11.65 -11.27 6.79
N LEU A 3 11.30 -11.18 8.07
CA LEU A 3 10.77 -9.94 8.66
C LEU A 3 11.80 -8.80 8.56
N GLN A 4 13.08 -9.14 8.71
CA GLN A 4 14.23 -8.26 8.48
C GLN A 4 14.19 -7.61 7.09
N ALA A 5 14.10 -8.41 6.03
CA ALA A 5 14.07 -7.88 4.66
C ALA A 5 12.87 -6.97 4.42
N ILE A 6 11.70 -7.31 4.99
CA ILE A 6 10.50 -6.47 4.88
C ILE A 6 10.68 -5.14 5.63
N ALA A 7 11.21 -5.18 6.85
CA ALA A 7 11.48 -3.98 7.64
C ALA A 7 12.51 -3.07 6.95
N ILE A 8 13.55 -3.65 6.34
CA ILE A 8 14.56 -2.90 5.60
C ILE A 8 13.97 -2.28 4.33
N ILE A 9 13.20 -3.04 3.54
CA ILE A 9 12.58 -2.52 2.32
C ILE A 9 11.58 -1.41 2.64
N LEU A 10 10.70 -1.62 3.64
CA LEU A 10 9.73 -0.61 4.06
C LEU A 10 10.42 0.64 4.64
N GLY A 11 11.45 0.44 5.46
CA GLY A 11 12.25 1.52 6.03
C GLY A 11 12.98 2.33 4.96
N ALA A 12 13.60 1.66 3.98
CA ALA A 12 14.27 2.30 2.85
C ALA A 12 13.29 3.09 1.97
N LEU A 13 12.12 2.52 1.64
CA LEU A 13 11.09 3.21 0.87
C LEU A 13 10.51 4.41 1.63
N ALA A 14 10.29 4.27 2.93
CA ALA A 14 9.79 5.35 3.77
C ALA A 14 10.83 6.48 3.91
N ALA A 15 12.10 6.15 4.17
CA ALA A 15 13.19 7.11 4.30
C ALA A 15 13.50 7.81 2.98
N ALA A 16 13.61 7.08 1.87
CA ALA A 16 13.83 7.67 0.55
C ALA A 16 12.66 8.55 0.12
N GLY A 17 11.41 8.10 0.34
CA GLY A 17 10.22 8.90 0.04
C GLY A 17 10.09 10.15 0.93
N GLY A 18 10.48 10.06 2.20
CA GLY A 18 10.50 11.20 3.12
C GLY A 18 11.60 12.21 2.76
N LEU A 19 12.82 11.73 2.49
CA LEU A 19 13.95 12.56 2.05
C LEU A 19 13.64 13.28 0.73
N MET A 20 13.07 12.58 -0.26
CA MET A 20 12.62 13.23 -1.48
C MET A 20 11.55 14.30 -1.22
N GLY A 21 10.69 14.11 -0.21
CA GLY A 21 9.74 15.14 0.22
C GLY A 21 10.42 16.36 0.84
N VAL A 22 11.48 16.16 1.61
CA VAL A 22 12.25 17.26 2.21
C VAL A 22 13.02 18.05 1.15
N PHE A 23 13.65 17.38 0.18
CA PHE A 23 14.49 18.04 -0.83
C PHE A 23 13.73 18.52 -2.07
N ARG A 24 12.63 17.87 -2.45
CA ARG A 24 11.85 18.16 -3.65
C ARG A 24 10.34 18.12 -3.34
N PRO A 25 9.84 19.06 -2.50
CA PRO A 25 8.42 19.10 -2.14
C PRO A 25 7.53 19.27 -3.39
N ASP A 26 7.97 20.04 -4.39
CA ASP A 26 7.21 20.33 -5.61
C ASP A 26 6.92 19.07 -6.44
N LEU A 27 7.88 18.13 -6.49
CA LEU A 27 7.70 16.88 -7.23
C LEU A 27 6.65 15.99 -6.57
N ILE A 28 6.66 15.91 -5.23
CA ILE A 28 5.67 15.11 -4.48
C ILE A 28 4.29 15.74 -4.57
N LYS A 29 4.19 17.07 -4.45
CA LYS A 29 2.91 17.79 -4.59
C LYS A 29 2.33 17.55 -5.99
N LYS A 30 3.11 17.77 -7.04
CA LYS A 30 2.70 17.55 -8.43
C LYS A 30 2.31 16.08 -8.69
N PHE A 31 3.06 15.13 -8.14
CA PHE A 31 2.72 13.72 -8.25
C PHE A 31 1.39 13.40 -7.56
N ALA A 32 1.16 13.89 -6.34
CA ALA A 32 -0.08 13.65 -5.61
C ALA A 32 -1.30 14.35 -6.26
N GLU A 33 -1.13 15.44 -7.01
CA GLU A 33 -2.20 16.05 -7.80
C GLU A 33 -2.53 15.24 -9.07
N LEU A 34 -1.51 14.70 -9.74
CA LEU A 34 -1.64 13.97 -11.00
C LEU A 34 -2.05 12.51 -10.79
N PHE A 35 -1.68 11.91 -9.67
CA PHE A 35 -1.89 10.49 -9.38
C PHE A 35 -3.37 10.05 -9.51
N PRO A 36 -4.37 10.79 -8.97
CA PRO A 36 -5.77 10.40 -9.11
C PRO A 36 -6.30 10.35 -10.54
N ARG A 37 -5.66 11.08 -11.46
CA ARG A 37 -6.05 11.19 -12.87
C ARG A 37 -5.18 10.32 -13.80
N SER A 38 -4.15 9.69 -13.25
CA SER A 38 -3.18 8.93 -14.03
C SER A 38 -3.70 7.53 -14.36
N VAL A 39 -3.71 7.19 -15.65
CA VAL A 39 -4.22 5.91 -16.17
C VAL A 39 -3.19 4.79 -16.01
N ALA A 40 -1.92 5.07 -16.27
CA ALA A 40 -0.86 4.07 -16.21
C ALA A 40 -0.69 3.45 -14.79
N PRO A 41 -0.59 4.24 -13.69
CA PRO A 41 -0.53 3.67 -12.35
C PRO A 41 -1.80 2.90 -11.98
N ALA A 42 -2.97 3.35 -12.45
CA ALA A 42 -4.22 2.65 -12.21
C ALA A 42 -4.19 1.23 -12.78
N TRP A 43 -3.71 1.06 -14.02
CA TRP A 43 -3.63 -0.24 -14.66
C TRP A 43 -2.62 -1.16 -13.97
N ILE A 44 -1.45 -0.63 -13.63
CA ILE A 44 -0.40 -1.38 -12.93
C ILE A 44 -0.92 -1.89 -11.58
N PHE A 45 -1.49 -1.01 -10.75
CA PHE A 45 -2.02 -1.41 -9.45
C PHE A 45 -3.21 -2.36 -9.57
N THR A 46 -4.08 -2.18 -10.57
CA THR A 46 -5.22 -3.09 -10.79
C THR A 46 -4.73 -4.48 -11.19
N ALA A 47 -3.75 -4.57 -12.10
CA ALA A 47 -3.15 -5.85 -12.49
C ALA A 47 -2.50 -6.55 -11.27
N LEU A 48 -1.74 -5.80 -10.47
CA LEU A 48 -1.14 -6.33 -9.24
C LEU A 48 -2.20 -6.82 -8.26
N CYS A 49 -3.29 -6.09 -8.08
CA CYS A 49 -4.40 -6.51 -7.22
C CYS A 49 -5.09 -7.78 -7.72
N CYS A 50 -5.29 -7.91 -9.03
CA CYS A 50 -5.87 -9.12 -9.63
C CYS A 50 -4.98 -10.35 -9.43
N VAL A 51 -3.65 -10.19 -9.59
CA VAL A 51 -2.69 -11.29 -9.38
C VAL A 51 -2.60 -11.66 -7.89
N LEU A 52 -2.39 -10.67 -7.02
CA LEU A 52 -2.28 -10.91 -5.58
C LEU A 52 -3.59 -11.43 -4.99
N GLY A 53 -4.73 -10.86 -5.38
CA GLY A 53 -6.05 -11.30 -4.97
C GLY A 53 -6.35 -12.73 -5.43
N ALA A 54 -6.01 -13.09 -6.68
CA ALA A 54 -6.15 -14.45 -7.17
C ALA A 54 -5.26 -15.44 -6.38
N LYS A 55 -4.01 -15.06 -6.11
CA LYS A 55 -3.08 -15.87 -5.31
C LYS A 55 -3.62 -16.13 -3.91
N GLU A 56 -4.07 -15.10 -3.20
CA GLU A 56 -4.62 -15.25 -1.86
C GLU A 56 -5.93 -16.05 -1.86
N ALA A 57 -6.81 -15.81 -2.84
CA ALA A 57 -8.05 -16.57 -2.97
C ALA A 57 -7.80 -18.07 -3.27
N LEU A 58 -6.80 -18.40 -4.07
CA LEU A 58 -6.42 -19.79 -4.32
C LEU A 58 -5.81 -20.46 -3.07
N GLY A 59 -5.09 -19.70 -2.24
CA GLY A 59 -4.46 -20.18 -1.01
C GLY A 59 -5.42 -20.37 0.17
N MET A 60 -6.57 -19.70 0.18
CA MET A 60 -7.56 -19.82 1.26
C MET A 60 -8.33 -21.13 1.18
N ASN A 61 -8.49 -21.85 2.31
CA ASN A 61 -9.39 -23.00 2.36
C ASN A 61 -10.83 -22.50 2.40
N MET A 62 -11.58 -22.69 1.31
CA MET A 62 -12.96 -22.21 1.17
C MET A 62 -14.01 -23.32 1.37
N GLY A 63 -13.61 -24.49 1.86
CA GLY A 63 -14.51 -25.62 2.11
C GLY A 63 -15.26 -26.05 0.84
N PHE A 64 -16.59 -25.90 0.82
CA PHE A 64 -17.43 -26.24 -0.34
C PHE A 64 -17.09 -25.44 -1.60
N LEU A 65 -16.60 -24.20 -1.44
CA LEU A 65 -16.26 -23.32 -2.57
C LEU A 65 -14.93 -23.69 -3.23
N ASP A 66 -14.19 -24.67 -2.70
CA ASP A 66 -12.89 -25.10 -3.26
C ASP A 66 -13.04 -25.63 -4.70
N ALA A 67 -14.17 -26.27 -5.01
CA ALA A 67 -14.50 -26.74 -6.36
C ALA A 67 -14.61 -25.59 -7.39
N TYR A 68 -14.88 -24.36 -6.93
CA TYR A 68 -15.03 -23.18 -7.77
C TYR A 68 -13.73 -22.38 -7.93
N LYS A 69 -12.64 -22.76 -7.26
CA LYS A 69 -11.34 -22.08 -7.37
C LYS A 69 -10.80 -22.03 -8.79
N LYS A 70 -11.12 -23.04 -9.63
CA LYS A 70 -10.75 -23.04 -11.05
C LYS A 70 -11.28 -21.82 -11.81
N TYR A 71 -12.42 -21.25 -11.39
CA TYR A 71 -12.99 -20.07 -12.02
C TYR A 71 -12.23 -18.79 -11.67
N ILE A 72 -11.41 -18.76 -10.60
CA ILE A 72 -10.63 -17.58 -10.22
C ILE A 72 -9.67 -17.17 -11.34
N TYR A 73 -9.11 -18.13 -12.09
CA TYR A 73 -8.23 -17.86 -13.24
C TYR A 73 -8.94 -17.12 -14.38
N VAL A 74 -10.27 -17.27 -14.50
CA VAL A 74 -11.09 -16.59 -15.51
C VAL A 74 -11.69 -15.30 -14.94
N ILE A 75 -12.14 -15.33 -13.69
CA ILE A 75 -12.73 -14.17 -13.01
C ILE A 75 -11.70 -13.07 -12.81
N SER A 76 -10.46 -13.39 -12.44
CA SER A 76 -9.40 -12.40 -12.21
C SER A 76 -9.13 -11.50 -13.43
N PRO A 77 -8.85 -12.03 -14.64
CA PRO A 77 -8.70 -11.20 -15.84
C PRO A 77 -10.01 -10.53 -16.27
N ALA A 78 -11.17 -11.17 -16.08
CA ALA A 78 -12.45 -10.54 -16.37
C ALA A 78 -12.70 -9.29 -15.49
N VAL A 79 -12.38 -9.38 -14.20
CA VAL A 79 -12.46 -8.25 -13.25
C VAL A 79 -11.45 -7.17 -13.60
N PHE A 80 -10.24 -7.51 -14.05
CA PHE A 80 -9.27 -6.54 -14.54
C PHE A 80 -9.83 -5.73 -15.71
N ILE A 81 -10.33 -6.42 -16.74
CA ILE A 81 -10.89 -5.78 -17.94
C ILE A 81 -12.11 -4.92 -17.55
N ALA A 82 -13.03 -5.47 -16.74
CA ALA A 82 -14.20 -4.74 -16.27
C ALA A 82 -13.81 -3.49 -15.47
N SER A 83 -12.79 -3.57 -14.61
CA SER A 83 -12.31 -2.43 -13.84
C SER A 83 -11.73 -1.35 -14.74
N VAL A 84 -10.92 -1.71 -15.74
CA VAL A 84 -10.32 -0.74 -16.68
C VAL A 84 -11.38 -0.08 -17.57
N VAL A 85 -12.41 -0.81 -17.98
CA VAL A 85 -13.45 -0.30 -18.89
C VAL A 85 -14.49 0.54 -18.15
N TYR A 86 -15.01 0.04 -17.03
CA TYR A 86 -16.15 0.64 -16.32
C TYR A 86 -15.73 1.63 -15.23
N MET A 87 -14.56 1.44 -14.60
CA MET A 87 -14.06 2.36 -13.57
C MET A 87 -12.98 3.28 -14.13
N LYS A 88 -13.36 4.25 -14.95
CA LYS A 88 -12.41 5.23 -15.50
C LYS A 88 -12.03 6.33 -14.50
N GLU A 89 -12.95 6.66 -13.60
CA GLU A 89 -12.77 7.72 -12.60
C GLU A 89 -12.10 7.21 -11.32
N LEU A 90 -10.98 7.83 -10.93
CA LEU A 90 -10.26 7.57 -9.68
C LEU A 90 -9.88 6.09 -9.45
N LEU A 91 -9.58 5.35 -10.52
CA LEU A 91 -9.14 3.96 -10.41
C LEU A 91 -7.79 3.84 -9.72
N ALA A 92 -6.85 4.78 -9.94
CA ALA A 92 -5.53 4.75 -9.32
C ALA A 92 -5.58 4.77 -7.78
N PRO A 93 -6.28 5.73 -7.11
CA PRO A 93 -6.42 5.72 -5.65
C PRO A 93 -7.10 4.46 -5.12
N ARG A 94 -8.11 3.94 -5.84
CA ARG A 94 -8.84 2.73 -5.44
C ARG A 94 -7.97 1.48 -5.52
N ALA A 95 -7.27 1.31 -6.65
CA ALA A 95 -6.34 0.21 -6.87
C ALA A 95 -5.15 0.28 -5.89
N LEU A 96 -4.68 1.48 -5.56
CA LEU A 96 -3.71 1.67 -4.48
C LEU A 96 -4.24 1.17 -3.14
N GLY A 97 -5.49 1.50 -2.80
CA GLY A 97 -6.13 1.01 -1.56
C GLY A 97 -6.23 -0.51 -1.51
N GLY A 98 -6.67 -1.13 -2.60
CA GLY A 98 -6.71 -2.60 -2.73
C GLY A 98 -5.32 -3.23 -2.59
N PHE A 99 -4.31 -2.62 -3.22
CA PHE A 99 -2.93 -3.09 -3.15
C PHE A 99 -2.37 -3.04 -1.72
N LEU A 100 -2.64 -1.96 -0.98
CA LEU A 100 -2.24 -1.81 0.42
C LEU A 100 -2.85 -2.89 1.33
N CYS A 101 -4.11 -3.25 1.08
CA CYS A 101 -4.77 -4.34 1.81
C CYS A 101 -4.15 -5.70 1.46
N LEU A 102 -3.86 -5.97 0.18
CA LEU A 102 -3.34 -7.26 -0.27
C LEU A 102 -1.88 -7.48 0.17
N ILE A 103 -1.02 -6.46 0.09
CA ILE A 103 0.38 -6.58 0.51
C ILE A 103 0.51 -6.74 2.03
N ALA A 104 -0.49 -6.33 2.80
CA ALA A 104 -0.50 -6.50 4.24
C ALA A 104 -0.55 -7.97 4.67
N VAL A 105 -1.22 -8.83 3.89
CA VAL A 105 -1.41 -10.25 4.22
C VAL A 105 -0.08 -11.00 4.42
N PRO A 106 0.86 -11.03 3.46
CA PRO A 106 2.13 -11.72 3.64
C PRO A 106 2.97 -11.10 4.77
N ILE A 107 2.89 -9.79 4.97
CA ILE A 107 3.65 -9.07 5.99
C ILE A 107 3.18 -9.45 7.40
N LEU A 108 1.87 -9.45 7.64
CA LEU A 108 1.29 -9.87 8.92
C LEU A 108 1.50 -11.35 9.18
N HIS A 109 1.43 -12.18 8.13
CA HIS A 109 1.71 -13.61 8.27
C HIS A 109 3.14 -13.85 8.78
N ILE A 110 4.13 -13.16 8.22
CA ILE A 110 5.53 -13.29 8.66
C ILE A 110 5.72 -12.69 10.07
N ALA A 111 5.12 -11.52 10.34
CA ALA A 111 5.23 -10.88 11.65
C ALA A 111 4.63 -11.71 12.78
N ARG A 112 3.56 -12.49 12.51
CA ARG A 112 2.90 -13.35 13.52
C ARG A 112 3.83 -14.40 14.12
N TRP A 113 4.77 -14.94 13.35
CA TRP A 113 5.63 -16.04 13.77
C TRP A 113 7.00 -15.58 14.29
N HIS A 114 7.27 -14.27 14.28
CA HIS A 114 8.54 -13.73 14.73
C HIS A 114 8.60 -13.59 16.26
N GLU A 115 9.69 -13.98 16.91
CA GLU A 115 9.76 -14.05 18.39
C GLU A 115 9.86 -12.66 19.06
N SER A 116 10.50 -11.69 18.41
CA SER A 116 10.73 -10.36 18.98
C SER A 116 9.43 -9.58 19.27
N PRO A 117 9.24 -9.00 20.48
CA PRO A 117 8.07 -8.18 20.82
C PRO A 117 7.98 -6.90 19.99
N LEU A 118 9.11 -6.39 19.46
CA LEU A 118 9.12 -5.19 18.61
C LEU A 118 8.41 -5.41 17.27
N ARG A 119 8.12 -6.66 16.89
CA ARG A 119 7.27 -7.00 15.72
C ARG A 119 5.97 -6.21 15.69
N LEU A 120 5.45 -5.84 16.86
CA LEU A 120 4.22 -5.07 17.02
C LEU A 120 4.31 -3.69 16.35
N VAL A 121 5.50 -3.07 16.27
CA VAL A 121 5.69 -1.80 15.57
C VAL A 121 5.35 -1.94 14.09
N VAL A 122 5.83 -3.01 13.45
CA VAL A 122 5.52 -3.33 12.05
C VAL A 122 4.04 -3.65 11.90
N VAL A 123 3.48 -4.44 12.82
CA VAL A 123 2.04 -4.80 12.81
C VAL A 123 1.15 -3.55 12.90
N VAL A 124 1.43 -2.64 13.83
CA VAL A 124 0.65 -1.39 14.00
C VAL A 124 0.75 -0.53 12.73
N ALA A 125 1.95 -0.37 12.17
CA ALA A 125 2.14 0.36 10.92
C ALA A 125 1.33 -0.22 9.76
N VAL A 126 1.31 -1.55 9.67
CA VAL A 126 0.54 -2.29 8.67
C VAL A 126 -0.96 -2.08 8.87
N TYR A 127 -1.48 -2.15 10.11
CA TYR A 127 -2.89 -1.87 10.37
C TYR A 127 -3.29 -0.43 10.03
N LEU A 128 -2.43 0.55 10.32
CA LEU A 128 -2.69 1.95 9.94
C LEU A 128 -2.81 2.11 8.42
N TRP A 129 -1.94 1.47 7.63
CA TRP A 129 -2.08 1.52 6.18
C TRP A 129 -3.27 0.70 5.68
N ILE A 130 -3.72 -0.35 6.39
CA ILE A 130 -4.89 -1.13 6.00
C ILE A 130 -6.13 -0.24 6.13
N ILE A 131 -6.25 0.47 7.24
CA ILE A 131 -7.33 1.45 7.45
C ILE A 131 -7.32 2.48 6.31
N TYR A 132 -6.15 3.03 5.99
CA TYR A 132 -6.00 3.95 4.87
C TYR A 132 -6.38 3.30 3.53
N GLY A 133 -5.99 2.06 3.29
CA GLY A 133 -6.31 1.29 2.10
C GLY A 133 -7.81 1.06 1.93
N ILE A 134 -8.51 0.70 3.01
CA ILE A 134 -9.97 0.53 3.03
C ILE A 134 -10.67 1.86 2.73
N VAL A 135 -10.22 2.96 3.33
CA VAL A 135 -10.78 4.31 3.07
C VAL A 135 -10.63 4.68 1.60
N LEU A 136 -9.48 4.42 0.99
CA LEU A 136 -9.25 4.68 -0.44
C LEU A 136 -10.07 3.76 -1.34
N LEU A 137 -10.27 2.50 -0.94
CA LEU A 137 -11.05 1.53 -1.69
C LEU A 137 -12.54 1.90 -1.71
N MET A 138 -13.11 2.27 -0.56
CA MET A 138 -14.52 2.65 -0.44
C MET A 138 -14.78 4.07 -0.93
N SER A 139 -13.85 4.99 -0.72
CA SER A 139 -14.06 6.42 -0.92
C SER A 139 -12.82 7.09 -1.51
N PRO A 140 -12.51 6.86 -2.81
CA PRO A 140 -11.25 7.28 -3.41
C PRO A 140 -11.05 8.81 -3.47
N TRP A 141 -12.11 9.60 -3.31
CA TRP A 141 -12.00 11.07 -3.22
C TRP A 141 -11.28 11.54 -1.95
N TYR A 142 -11.21 10.72 -0.89
CA TYR A 142 -10.47 11.05 0.33
C TYR A 142 -8.98 11.24 0.07
N PHE A 143 -8.42 10.62 -0.96
CA PHE A 143 -7.03 10.86 -1.35
C PHE A 143 -6.75 12.35 -1.57
N ARG A 144 -7.67 13.07 -2.24
CA ARG A 144 -7.53 14.52 -2.46
C ARG A 144 -7.72 15.30 -1.16
N LYS A 145 -8.71 14.93 -0.35
CA LYS A 145 -9.02 15.61 0.91
C LYS A 145 -7.89 15.50 1.94
N ILE A 146 -7.26 14.33 2.01
CA ILE A 146 -6.13 14.07 2.91
C ILE A 146 -4.87 14.80 2.42
N ASN A 147 -4.62 14.83 1.10
CA ASN A 147 -3.45 15.49 0.55
C ASN A 147 -3.55 17.04 0.52
N LYS A 148 -4.76 17.60 0.40
CA LYS A 148 -5.01 19.05 0.34
C LYS A 148 -4.31 19.87 1.45
N PRO A 149 -4.45 19.56 2.76
CA PRO A 149 -3.78 20.33 3.82
C PRO A 149 -2.25 20.28 3.72
N PHE A 150 -1.67 19.19 3.21
CA PHE A 150 -0.23 19.06 3.00
C PHE A 150 0.25 19.85 1.77
N MET A 151 -0.62 20.11 0.80
CA MET A 151 -0.25 20.93 -0.36
C MET A 151 -0.28 22.42 -0.03
N GLU A 152 -1.26 22.84 0.77
CA GLU A 152 -1.50 24.25 1.15
C GLU A 152 -0.52 24.76 2.21
N ASN A 153 -0.05 23.91 3.12
CA ASN A 153 0.84 24.33 4.21
C ASN A 153 2.22 23.66 4.13
N GLU A 154 3.24 24.46 3.79
CA GLU A 154 4.62 23.98 3.63
C GLU A 154 5.25 23.49 4.94
N ALA A 155 4.89 24.09 6.08
CA ALA A 155 5.38 23.65 7.39
C ALA A 155 4.84 22.27 7.76
N LEU A 156 3.54 22.03 7.51
CA LEU A 156 2.93 20.69 7.70
C LEU A 156 3.52 19.66 6.74
N PHE A 157 3.80 20.05 5.50
CA PHE A 157 4.44 19.17 4.52
C PHE A 157 5.85 18.76 4.97
N LYS A 158 6.69 19.72 5.39
CA LYS A 158 8.04 19.45 5.88
C LYS A 158 8.02 18.64 7.18
N ALA A 159 7.12 18.94 8.11
CA ALA A 159 6.97 18.20 9.36
C ALA A 159 6.58 16.72 9.11
N THR A 160 5.63 16.47 8.20
CA THR A 160 5.24 15.10 7.84
C THR A 160 6.29 14.38 7.01
N ALA A 161 7.01 15.06 6.13
CA ALA A 161 8.15 14.49 5.41
C ALA A 161 9.27 14.09 6.38
N PHE A 162 9.60 14.94 7.35
CA PHE A 162 10.60 14.63 8.38
C PHE A 162 10.13 13.49 9.29
N GLY A 163 8.86 13.49 9.71
CA GLY A 163 8.26 12.40 10.47
C GLY A 163 8.30 11.06 9.73
N LYS A 164 8.00 11.07 8.43
CA LYS A 164 8.10 9.89 7.56
C LYS A 164 9.54 9.38 7.44
N THR A 165 10.51 10.29 7.29
CA THR A 165 11.93 9.93 7.26
C THR A 165 12.39 9.34 8.60
N ALA A 166 12.04 9.96 9.72
CA ALA A 166 12.37 9.48 11.06
C ALA A 166 11.77 8.08 11.31
N PHE A 167 10.51 7.88 10.91
CA PHE A 167 9.86 6.57 10.98
C PHE A 167 10.53 5.52 10.07
N GLY A 168 10.93 5.91 8.85
CA GLY A 168 11.67 5.03 7.95
C GLY A 168 13.04 4.62 8.51
N ILE A 169 13.77 5.55 9.11
CA ILE A 169 15.04 5.27 9.80
C ILE A 169 14.82 4.35 11.00
N ALA A 170 13.77 4.57 11.80
CA ALA A 170 13.43 3.68 12.91
C ALA A 170 13.15 2.24 12.44
N LEU A 171 12.45 2.08 11.31
CA LEU A 171 12.22 0.77 10.70
C LEU A 171 13.51 0.13 10.15
N LEU A 172 14.42 0.91 9.57
CA LEU A 172 15.74 0.43 9.15
C LEU A 172 16.57 -0.06 10.35
N LEU A 173 16.58 0.70 11.44
CA LEU A 173 17.29 0.32 12.67
C LEU A 173 16.70 -0.94 13.30
N LEU A 174 15.37 -1.06 13.34
CA LEU A 174 14.71 -2.29 13.79
C LEU A 174 15.05 -3.49 12.89
N GLY A 175 15.09 -3.28 11.57
CA GLY A 175 15.51 -4.30 10.61
C GLY A 175 16.97 -4.72 10.77
N LEU A 176 17.89 -3.81 11.08
CA LEU A 176 19.32 -4.13 11.16
C LEU A 176 19.75 -4.68 12.52
N PHE A 177 19.12 -4.24 13.61
CA PHE A 177 19.58 -4.54 14.97
C PHE A 177 18.68 -5.50 15.75
N VAL A 178 17.44 -5.76 15.31
CA VAL A 178 16.47 -6.55 16.09
C VAL A 178 15.85 -7.73 15.34
N TYR A 179 15.69 -7.63 14.02
CA TYR A 179 15.14 -8.68 13.16
C TYR A 179 16.22 -9.34 12.32
#